data_AF-A0A9E5PE08-F1
#
_entry.id   AF-A0A9E5PE08-F1
#
_cell.length_a   1.000
_cell.length_b   1.000
_cell.length_c   1.000
_cell.angle_alpha   90.00
_cell.angle_beta   90.00
_cell.angle_gamma   90.00
#
_symmetry.space_group_name_H-M   'P 1'
#
loop_
_entity.id
_entity.type
_entity.pdbx_description
1 polymer ?
#
loop_
_entity_poly.entity_id
_entity_poly.type
_entity_poly.pdbx_seq_one_letter_code
_entity_poly.pdbx_strand_id
1 'polypeptide(L)'
;MPSDERVELALQALAKQRDAFRSALGNTVEQVQAFLAEHGSSENGQVERIAAELGPFAAGRIDTGKLSKLFNNGMALDGLTIEAIEKACNTIAELAERNHQLYLVDVPSGGDLRHAVGQALEEIGRAFGAVRIFELTRAGSRQRNEHARSLGSFPYDRWSKGERRLAPPLVVTVDGNDLRAERLAVFLDGTQKIVLVVRGACTPAPLVRLITPGIFVVQTTHGADLERLAAWDGPGVGALVPETAARFVHDPAGGSEPWQRLAVTHMPDEKTRHTIGGLSAFQQGEELAQLSALARKPPEAPAAAAAAAAAATVPAPPTDPVDKLAAWLLSQTDLSGVE
;
A
#
# COMPACT_ATOMS: atom_id res chain seq x y z
N MET A 1 0.91 -29.49 1.95
CA MET A 1 -0.17 -28.99 2.83
C MET A 1 -1.32 -28.60 1.91
N PRO A 2 -2.56 -29.07 2.13
CA PRO A 2 -3.68 -28.55 1.34
C PRO A 2 -3.74 -27.03 1.55
N SER A 3 -3.92 -26.28 0.46
CA SER A 3 -4.17 -24.84 0.52
C SER A 3 -5.35 -24.61 1.47
N ASP A 4 -5.16 -23.74 2.46
CA ASP A 4 -6.27 -23.30 3.30
C ASP A 4 -7.30 -22.62 2.37
N GLU A 5 -8.50 -23.19 2.21
CA GLU A 5 -9.54 -22.69 1.30
C GLU A 5 -9.84 -21.20 1.52
N ARG A 6 -9.60 -20.71 2.74
CA ARG A 6 -9.73 -19.30 3.11
C ARG A 6 -8.71 -18.39 2.41
N VAL A 7 -7.51 -18.90 2.14
CA VAL A 7 -6.47 -18.19 1.36
C VAL A 7 -6.92 -18.05 -0.09
N GLU A 8 -7.44 -19.12 -0.69
CA GLU A 8 -7.95 -19.09 -2.07
C GLU A 8 -9.13 -18.13 -2.21
N LEU A 9 -10.06 -18.17 -1.26
CA LEU A 9 -11.19 -17.25 -1.17
C LEU A 9 -10.72 -15.79 -1.07
N ALA A 10 -9.72 -15.49 -0.23
CA ALA A 10 -9.18 -14.14 -0.10
C ALA A 10 -8.47 -13.68 -1.39
N LEU A 11 -7.71 -14.58 -2.02
CA LEU A 11 -7.04 -14.32 -3.30
C LEU A 11 -8.04 -14.06 -4.44
N GLN A 12 -9.18 -14.74 -4.44
CA GLN A 12 -10.25 -14.57 -5.42
C GLN A 12 -10.98 -13.24 -5.21
N ALA A 13 -11.32 -12.88 -3.97
CA ALA A 13 -11.95 -11.59 -3.67
C ALA A 13 -11.09 -10.39 -4.12
N LEU A 14 -9.76 -10.55 -4.10
CA LEU A 14 -8.78 -9.52 -4.47
C LEU A 14 -8.23 -9.65 -5.89
N ALA A 15 -8.84 -10.48 -6.75
CA ALA A 15 -8.32 -10.77 -8.09
C ALA A 15 -8.14 -9.51 -8.95
N LYS A 16 -9.12 -8.59 -8.92
CA LYS A 16 -9.08 -7.35 -9.71
C LYS A 16 -7.82 -6.50 -9.43
N GLN A 17 -7.48 -6.29 -8.18
CA GLN A 17 -6.31 -5.49 -7.79
C GLN A 17 -5.01 -6.20 -8.13
N ARG A 18 -4.96 -7.53 -7.97
CA ARG A 18 -3.80 -8.35 -8.33
C ARG A 18 -3.55 -8.30 -9.83
N ASP A 19 -4.60 -8.45 -10.63
CA ASP A 19 -4.53 -8.40 -12.09
C ASP A 19 -4.09 -7.01 -12.56
N ALA A 20 -4.61 -5.94 -11.96
CA ALA A 20 -4.18 -4.57 -12.27
C ALA A 20 -2.68 -4.35 -12.03
N PHE A 21 -2.17 -4.82 -10.88
CA PHE A 21 -0.73 -4.73 -10.58
C PHE A 21 0.11 -5.59 -11.53
N ARG A 22 -0.33 -6.82 -11.83
CA ARG A 22 0.35 -7.71 -12.78
C ARG A 22 0.43 -7.10 -14.18
N SER A 23 -0.68 -6.54 -14.66
CA SER A 23 -0.71 -5.82 -15.94
C SER A 23 0.23 -4.61 -15.94
N ALA A 24 0.30 -3.86 -14.82
CA ALA A 24 1.25 -2.77 -14.70
C ALA A 24 2.72 -3.26 -14.80
N LEU A 25 3.07 -4.37 -14.14
CA LEU A 25 4.41 -4.96 -14.27
C LEU A 25 4.69 -5.41 -15.70
N GLY A 26 3.78 -6.17 -16.32
CA GLY A 26 3.94 -6.67 -17.70
C GLY A 26 4.13 -5.55 -18.72
N ASN A 27 3.26 -4.54 -18.70
CA ASN A 27 3.37 -3.36 -19.57
C ASN A 27 4.71 -2.63 -19.34
N THR A 28 5.19 -2.57 -18.10
CA THR A 28 6.47 -1.94 -17.78
C THR A 28 7.64 -2.72 -18.36
N VAL A 29 7.62 -4.06 -18.26
CA VAL A 29 8.65 -4.93 -18.86
C VAL A 29 8.70 -4.72 -20.37
N GLU A 30 7.56 -4.74 -21.05
CA GLU A 30 7.47 -4.52 -22.50
C GLU A 30 8.02 -3.14 -22.90
N GLN A 31 7.70 -2.09 -22.15
CA GLN A 31 8.21 -0.73 -22.40
C GLN A 31 9.74 -0.66 -22.25
N VAL A 32 10.30 -1.25 -21.19
CA VAL A 32 11.75 -1.24 -20.94
C VAL A 32 12.47 -2.08 -22.00
N GLN A 33 11.93 -3.24 -22.39
CA GLN A 33 12.49 -4.07 -23.45
C GLN A 33 12.46 -3.37 -24.82
N ALA A 34 11.36 -2.70 -25.16
CA ALA A 34 11.27 -1.91 -26.38
C ALA A 34 12.31 -0.78 -26.41
N PHE A 35 12.50 -0.09 -25.27
CA PHE A 35 13.52 0.94 -25.12
C PHE A 35 14.94 0.37 -25.32
N LEU A 36 15.25 -0.78 -24.70
CA LEU A 36 16.53 -1.47 -24.87
C LEU A 36 16.75 -1.95 -26.32
N ALA A 37 15.72 -2.42 -27.01
CA ALA A 37 15.84 -2.83 -28.41
C ALA A 37 16.13 -1.64 -29.34
N GLU A 38 15.52 -0.48 -29.06
CA GLU A 38 15.75 0.75 -29.81
C GLU A 38 17.15 1.33 -29.56
N HIS A 39 17.61 1.37 -28.30
CA HIS A 39 18.84 2.07 -27.89
C HIS A 39 20.06 1.14 -27.71
N GLY A 40 19.85 -0.17 -27.66
CA GLY A 40 20.89 -1.20 -27.58
C GLY A 40 21.42 -1.64 -28.95
N SER A 41 20.82 -1.15 -30.05
CA SER A 41 21.43 -1.29 -31.38
C SER A 41 22.70 -0.45 -31.44
N SER A 42 23.85 -1.13 -31.35
CA SER A 42 25.21 -0.58 -31.45
C SER A 42 25.34 0.50 -32.53
N GLU A 43 26.29 1.43 -32.39
CA GLU A 43 26.69 2.37 -33.45
C GLU A 43 26.81 1.68 -34.83
N ASN A 44 27.24 0.40 -34.85
CA ASN A 44 27.32 -0.41 -36.07
C ASN A 44 25.94 -0.76 -36.67
N GLY A 45 24.94 -1.07 -35.86
CA GLY A 45 23.58 -1.40 -36.33
C GLY A 45 22.87 -0.18 -36.93
N GLN A 46 23.14 1.02 -36.41
CA GLN A 46 22.60 2.26 -36.97
C GLN A 46 23.33 2.69 -38.25
N VAL A 47 24.64 2.48 -38.32
CA VAL A 47 25.42 2.65 -39.55
C VAL A 47 24.96 1.67 -40.64
N GLU A 48 24.65 0.42 -40.29
CA GLU A 48 24.09 -0.57 -41.21
C GLU A 48 22.66 -0.23 -41.66
N ARG A 49 21.82 0.27 -40.75
CA ARG A 49 20.44 0.69 -41.08
C ARG A 49 20.42 1.88 -42.04
N ILE A 50 21.25 2.91 -41.77
CA ILE A 50 21.42 4.07 -42.65
C ILE A 50 22.02 3.64 -44.00
N ALA A 51 22.98 2.72 -44.01
CA ALA A 51 23.53 2.17 -45.24
C ALA A 51 22.47 1.42 -46.07
N ALA A 52 21.57 0.68 -45.41
CA ALA A 52 20.47 -0.04 -46.06
C ALA A 52 19.41 0.92 -46.63
N GLU A 53 19.03 1.97 -45.91
CA GLU A 53 18.04 2.97 -46.35
C GLU A 53 18.54 3.84 -47.52
N LEU A 54 19.83 4.15 -47.56
CA LEU A 54 20.45 4.91 -48.65
C LEU A 54 20.71 4.06 -49.91
N GLY A 55 20.70 2.73 -49.76
CA GLY A 55 20.87 1.77 -50.83
C GLY A 55 22.23 1.82 -51.54
N PRO A 56 22.42 1.05 -52.63
CA PRO A 56 23.70 0.93 -53.32
C PRO A 56 24.18 2.24 -53.96
N PHE A 57 23.30 3.21 -54.18
CA PHE A 57 23.62 4.48 -54.83
C PHE A 57 24.49 5.40 -53.96
N ALA A 58 24.38 5.29 -52.64
CA ALA A 58 25.13 6.09 -51.68
C ALA A 58 26.49 5.48 -51.30
N ALA A 59 26.72 4.21 -51.65
CA ALA A 59 27.96 3.50 -51.36
C ALA A 59 29.18 4.26 -51.93
N GLY A 60 30.09 4.68 -51.05
CA GLY A 60 31.30 5.43 -51.40
C GLY A 60 31.11 6.92 -51.68
N ARG A 61 29.87 7.43 -51.69
CA ARG A 61 29.57 8.87 -51.84
C ARG A 61 29.15 9.54 -50.53
N ILE A 62 28.56 8.77 -49.63
CA ILE A 62 28.11 9.24 -48.31
C ILE A 62 28.86 8.44 -47.26
N ASP A 63 29.55 9.15 -46.37
CA ASP A 63 30.17 8.56 -45.18
C ASP A 63 29.06 8.30 -44.15
N THR A 64 28.53 7.07 -44.14
CA THR A 64 27.45 6.64 -43.24
C THR A 64 27.84 6.73 -41.77
N GLY A 65 29.14 6.65 -41.45
CA GLY A 65 29.68 6.86 -40.11
C GLY A 65 29.66 8.32 -39.65
N LYS A 66 29.86 9.28 -40.57
CA LYS A 66 29.65 10.71 -40.28
C LYS A 66 28.18 11.11 -40.31
N LEU A 67 27.41 10.51 -41.21
CA LEU A 67 25.99 10.80 -41.36
C LEU A 67 25.19 10.31 -40.14
N SER A 68 25.48 9.11 -39.64
CA SER A 68 24.90 8.59 -38.39
C SER A 68 25.15 9.52 -37.21
N LYS A 69 26.33 10.14 -37.12
CA LYS A 69 26.66 11.14 -36.08
C LYS A 69 25.82 12.42 -36.15
N LEU A 70 25.32 12.80 -37.32
CA LEU A 70 24.43 13.96 -37.49
C LEU A 70 23.00 13.67 -37.06
N PHE A 71 22.59 12.40 -37.14
CA PHE A 71 21.28 11.93 -36.68
C PHE A 71 21.31 11.41 -35.24
N ASN A 72 22.47 11.52 -34.56
CA ASN A 72 22.69 11.09 -33.18
C ASN A 72 22.09 12.10 -32.18
N ASN A 73 20.80 12.39 -32.34
CA ASN A 73 19.97 13.12 -31.38
C ASN A 73 19.37 12.19 -30.32
N GLY A 74 19.55 10.87 -30.45
CA GLY A 74 19.23 9.89 -29.42
C GLY A 74 20.37 9.80 -28.40
N MET A 75 20.03 9.71 -27.12
CA MET A 75 20.99 9.54 -26.04
C MET A 75 21.78 8.25 -26.28
N ALA A 76 23.02 8.34 -26.75
CA ALA A 76 23.90 7.18 -26.82
C ALA A 76 24.18 6.70 -25.39
N LEU A 77 23.59 5.56 -25.04
CA LEU A 77 23.71 4.96 -23.71
C LEU A 77 25.08 4.31 -23.59
N ASP A 78 25.80 4.60 -22.50
CA ASP A 78 27.04 3.88 -22.20
C ASP A 78 26.71 2.44 -21.73
N GLY A 79 27.69 1.54 -21.81
CA GLY A 79 27.48 0.13 -21.47
C GLY A 79 27.03 -0.11 -20.02
N LEU A 80 27.47 0.74 -19.08
CA LEU A 80 27.05 0.67 -17.68
C LEU A 80 25.58 1.06 -17.48
N THR A 81 25.11 2.04 -18.27
CA THR A 81 23.72 2.45 -18.32
C THR A 81 22.84 1.34 -18.86
N ILE A 82 23.26 0.68 -19.95
CA ILE A 82 22.53 -0.46 -20.52
C ILE A 82 22.42 -1.58 -19.48
N GLU A 83 23.53 -1.94 -18.83
CA GLU A 83 23.54 -2.99 -17.78
C GLU A 83 22.60 -2.64 -16.60
N ALA A 84 22.56 -1.37 -16.19
CA ALA A 84 21.65 -0.93 -15.12
C ALA A 84 20.17 -1.05 -15.53
N ILE A 85 19.83 -0.70 -16.78
CA ILE A 85 18.47 -0.81 -17.31
C ILE A 85 18.08 -2.29 -17.48
N GLU A 86 18.98 -3.13 -17.98
CA GLU A 86 18.76 -4.58 -18.09
C GLU A 86 18.51 -5.20 -16.71
N LYS A 87 19.29 -4.83 -15.70
CA LYS A 87 19.10 -5.30 -14.33
C LYS A 87 17.76 -4.84 -13.75
N ALA A 88 17.35 -3.59 -14.02
CA ALA A 88 16.03 -3.09 -13.65
C ALA A 88 14.92 -3.89 -14.34
N CYS A 89 15.05 -4.14 -15.65
CA CYS A 89 14.11 -4.94 -16.43
C CYS A 89 13.96 -6.36 -15.86
N ASN A 90 15.09 -7.03 -15.58
CA ASN A 90 15.13 -8.38 -15.02
C ASN A 90 14.44 -8.45 -13.65
N THR A 91 14.61 -7.41 -12.81
CA THR A 91 13.93 -7.33 -11.50
C THR A 91 12.42 -7.25 -11.67
N ILE A 92 11.92 -6.45 -12.63
CA ILE A 92 10.48 -6.31 -12.87
C ILE A 92 9.92 -7.61 -13.47
N ALA A 93 10.66 -8.24 -14.39
CA ALA A 93 10.28 -9.52 -15.00
C ALA A 93 10.20 -10.66 -13.97
N GLU A 94 11.21 -10.78 -13.08
CA GLU A 94 11.21 -11.73 -11.97
C GLU A 94 9.95 -11.59 -11.11
N LEU A 95 9.57 -10.36 -10.76
CA LEU A 95 8.37 -10.10 -9.97
C LEU A 95 7.08 -10.43 -10.73
N ALA A 96 7.03 -10.16 -12.04
CA ALA A 96 5.89 -10.49 -12.87
C ALA A 96 5.65 -12.02 -12.97
N GLU A 97 6.72 -12.83 -12.98
CA GLU A 97 6.66 -14.29 -13.07
C GLU A 97 6.15 -14.97 -11.79
N ARG A 98 6.38 -14.37 -10.60
CA ARG A 98 6.01 -14.95 -9.30
C ARG A 98 4.50 -15.06 -9.06
N ASN A 99 3.68 -14.51 -9.94
CA ASN A 99 2.24 -14.66 -10.01
C ASN A 99 1.55 -14.63 -8.63
N HIS A 100 0.97 -15.74 -8.15
CA HIS A 100 0.22 -15.77 -6.87
C HIS A 100 1.11 -15.60 -5.64
N GLN A 101 2.37 -16.06 -5.72
CA GLN A 101 3.29 -16.08 -4.57
C GLN A 101 3.72 -14.68 -4.15
N LEU A 102 3.62 -13.70 -5.07
CA LEU A 102 3.97 -12.31 -4.76
C LEU A 102 2.99 -11.66 -3.76
N TYR A 103 1.75 -12.15 -3.71
CA TYR A 103 0.69 -11.59 -2.88
C TYR A 103 0.46 -12.36 -1.58
N LEU A 104 1.20 -13.46 -1.38
CA LEU A 104 1.06 -14.34 -0.23
C LEU A 104 2.19 -14.11 0.77
N VAL A 105 1.80 -13.99 2.04
CA VAL A 105 2.74 -13.86 3.16
C VAL A 105 2.38 -14.91 4.20
N ASP A 106 3.29 -15.80 4.53
CA ASP A 106 3.12 -16.72 5.66
C ASP A 106 3.94 -16.20 6.84
N VAL A 107 3.27 -15.94 7.95
CA VAL A 107 3.92 -15.57 9.22
C VAL A 107 4.14 -16.88 9.99
N PRO A 108 5.40 -17.28 10.24
CA PRO A 108 5.68 -18.46 11.04
C PRO A 108 5.21 -18.25 12.47
N SER A 109 4.87 -19.34 13.16
CA SER A 109 4.50 -19.30 14.58
C SER A 109 5.59 -18.61 15.42
N GLY A 110 5.20 -17.67 16.27
CA GLY A 110 6.10 -16.79 17.03
C GLY A 110 6.72 -15.64 16.22
N GLY A 111 6.37 -15.48 14.95
CA GLY A 111 6.88 -14.44 14.06
C GLY A 111 6.25 -13.07 14.28
N ASP A 112 6.90 -12.02 13.75
CA ASP A 112 6.37 -10.65 13.79
C ASP A 112 5.59 -10.33 12.51
N LEU A 113 4.27 -10.13 12.65
CA LEU A 113 3.35 -9.79 11.57
C LEU A 113 3.75 -8.51 10.81
N ARG A 114 4.17 -7.45 11.52
CA ARG A 114 4.57 -6.18 10.88
C ARG A 114 5.85 -6.37 10.07
N HIS A 115 6.80 -7.12 10.59
CA HIS A 115 8.05 -7.42 9.90
C HIS A 115 7.80 -8.22 8.62
N ALA A 116 7.00 -9.28 8.68
CA ALA A 116 6.68 -10.12 7.52
C ALA A 116 5.96 -9.32 6.42
N VAL A 117 4.96 -8.51 6.77
CA VAL A 117 4.27 -7.63 5.83
C VAL A 117 5.23 -6.58 5.26
N GLY A 118 6.07 -5.98 6.10
CA GLY A 118 7.07 -5.00 5.68
C GLY A 118 8.06 -5.57 4.67
N GLN A 119 8.55 -6.79 4.90
CA GLN A 119 9.44 -7.50 3.97
C GLN A 119 8.75 -7.81 2.64
N ALA A 120 7.49 -8.25 2.67
CA ALA A 120 6.73 -8.51 1.45
C ALA A 120 6.53 -7.24 0.62
N LEU A 121 6.19 -6.11 1.28
CA LEU A 121 6.08 -4.82 0.61
C LEU A 121 7.43 -4.32 0.12
N GLU A 122 8.51 -4.47 0.87
CA GLU A 122 9.86 -4.10 0.43
C GLU A 122 10.28 -4.87 -0.83
N GLU A 123 9.95 -6.16 -0.87
CA GLU A 123 10.20 -7.05 -1.99
C GLU A 123 9.45 -6.63 -3.26
N ILE A 124 8.16 -6.33 -3.11
CA ILE A 124 7.32 -5.76 -4.18
C ILE A 124 7.87 -4.38 -4.61
N GLY A 125 8.37 -3.61 -3.66
CA GLY A 125 8.91 -2.27 -3.86
C GLY A 125 10.14 -2.26 -4.77
N ARG A 126 10.86 -3.39 -4.90
CA ARG A 126 11.98 -3.51 -5.86
C ARG A 126 11.55 -3.16 -7.28
N ALA A 127 10.30 -3.43 -7.67
CA ALA A 127 9.75 -2.98 -8.96
C ALA A 127 9.75 -1.45 -9.10
N PHE A 128 9.29 -0.72 -8.07
CA PHE A 128 9.30 0.75 -8.09
C PHE A 128 10.72 1.32 -8.08
N GLY A 129 11.63 0.70 -7.32
CA GLY A 129 13.06 1.02 -7.35
C GLY A 129 13.65 0.85 -8.75
N ALA A 130 13.35 -0.27 -9.42
CA ALA A 130 13.79 -0.57 -10.78
C ALA A 130 13.26 0.44 -11.80
N VAL A 131 11.96 0.79 -11.73
CA VAL A 131 11.35 1.81 -12.60
C VAL A 131 12.01 3.18 -12.41
N ARG A 132 12.29 3.59 -11.17
CA ARG A 132 12.97 4.86 -10.90
C ARG A 132 14.39 4.87 -11.47
N ILE A 133 15.11 3.76 -11.40
CA ILE A 133 16.43 3.64 -12.04
C ILE A 133 16.31 3.79 -13.54
N PHE A 134 15.34 3.11 -14.17
CA PHE A 134 15.07 3.27 -15.60
C PHE A 134 14.77 4.73 -15.97
N GLU A 135 13.88 5.41 -15.24
CA GLU A 135 13.50 6.80 -15.49
C GLU A 135 14.66 7.79 -15.29
N LEU A 136 15.43 7.64 -14.21
CA LEU A 136 16.61 8.50 -13.95
C LEU A 136 17.67 8.34 -15.03
N THR A 137 17.84 7.11 -15.50
CA THR A 137 18.80 6.75 -16.52
C THR A 137 18.38 7.29 -17.88
N ARG A 138 17.10 7.13 -18.23
CA ARG A 138 16.47 7.73 -19.42
C ARG A 138 16.54 9.26 -19.43
N ALA A 139 16.48 9.91 -18.27
CA ALA A 139 16.57 11.37 -18.16
C ALA A 139 18.02 11.91 -18.22
N GLY A 140 19.04 11.05 -18.30
CA GLY A 140 20.45 11.46 -18.41
C GLY A 140 21.05 12.13 -17.17
N SER A 141 20.36 12.09 -16.01
CA SER A 141 20.79 12.80 -14.79
C SER A 141 22.11 12.24 -14.25
N ARG A 142 23.02 13.10 -13.75
CA ARG A 142 24.40 12.77 -13.31
C ARG A 142 24.48 12.05 -11.95
N GLN A 143 23.37 11.86 -11.23
CA GLN A 143 23.29 11.10 -9.97
C GLN A 143 23.29 9.55 -10.17
N ARG A 144 23.81 9.09 -11.32
CA ARG A 144 23.74 7.72 -11.88
C ARG A 144 24.32 6.63 -10.96
N ASN A 145 25.34 6.96 -10.16
CA ASN A 145 26.12 5.97 -9.42
C ASN A 145 25.66 5.70 -7.98
N GLU A 146 24.88 6.60 -7.38
CA GLU A 146 24.40 6.42 -6.00
C GLU A 146 23.12 5.57 -5.94
N HIS A 147 22.24 5.70 -6.95
CA HIS A 147 20.93 5.03 -6.96
C HIS A 147 20.95 3.63 -7.56
N ALA A 148 21.85 3.34 -8.52
CA ALA A 148 22.02 2.00 -9.10
C ALA A 148 22.46 0.93 -8.07
N ARG A 149 23.06 1.37 -6.94
CA ARG A 149 23.44 0.49 -5.82
C ARG A 149 22.25 0.06 -4.94
N SER A 150 21.04 0.61 -5.16
CA SER A 150 19.87 0.42 -4.27
C SER A 150 18.78 -0.51 -4.84
N LEU A 151 19.08 -1.38 -5.81
CA LEU A 151 18.09 -2.37 -6.31
C LEU A 151 17.72 -3.44 -5.27
N GLY A 152 18.48 -3.56 -4.18
CA GLY A 152 18.30 -4.64 -3.20
C GLY A 152 17.16 -4.44 -2.20
N SER A 153 16.79 -3.19 -1.88
CA SER A 153 15.83 -2.87 -0.82
C SER A 153 15.06 -1.61 -1.17
N PHE A 154 13.73 -1.69 -1.18
CA PHE A 154 12.85 -0.55 -1.43
C PHE A 154 11.62 -0.56 -0.50
N PRO A 155 11.83 -0.20 0.79
CA PRO A 155 10.79 -0.30 1.82
C PRO A 155 9.61 0.64 1.56
N TYR A 156 8.46 0.28 2.13
CA TYR A 156 7.16 0.95 1.92
C TYR A 156 7.15 2.45 2.30
N ASP A 157 7.98 2.86 3.25
CA ASP A 157 8.14 4.26 3.65
C ASP A 157 8.74 5.13 2.54
N ARG A 158 9.54 4.55 1.64
CA ARG A 158 10.11 5.22 0.44
C ARG A 158 9.14 5.30 -0.73
N TRP A 159 8.00 4.62 -0.64
CA TRP A 159 7.02 4.62 -1.70
C TRP A 159 6.35 6.00 -1.81
N SER A 160 6.23 6.49 -3.04
CA SER A 160 5.48 7.70 -3.34
C SER A 160 3.98 7.48 -3.16
N LYS A 161 3.20 8.57 -3.10
CA LYS A 161 1.72 8.48 -3.08
C LYS A 161 1.17 7.75 -4.32
N GLY A 162 1.81 7.90 -5.47
CA GLY A 162 1.42 7.20 -6.70
C GLY A 162 1.69 5.70 -6.62
N GLU A 163 2.85 5.32 -6.09
CA GLU A 163 3.24 3.91 -5.87
C GLU A 163 2.32 3.23 -4.86
N ARG A 164 1.95 3.93 -3.77
CA ARG A 164 0.98 3.43 -2.78
C ARG A 164 -0.44 3.28 -3.34
N ARG A 165 -0.78 3.96 -4.43
CA ARG A 165 -2.07 3.78 -5.15
C ARG A 165 -2.06 2.59 -6.11
N LEU A 166 -0.88 2.12 -6.49
CA LEU A 166 -0.67 0.90 -7.27
C LEU A 166 -0.34 -0.30 -6.38
N ALA A 167 -0.34 -0.11 -5.07
CA ALA A 167 0.08 -1.12 -4.12
C ALA A 167 -0.79 -2.38 -4.25
N PRO A 168 -0.19 -3.55 -4.49
CA PRO A 168 -0.96 -4.78 -4.61
C PRO A 168 -1.51 -5.21 -3.25
N PRO A 169 -2.61 -5.98 -3.25
CA PRO A 169 -3.15 -6.55 -2.02
C PRO A 169 -2.22 -7.65 -1.50
N LEU A 170 -2.19 -7.83 -0.18
CA LEU A 170 -1.51 -8.93 0.48
C LEU A 170 -2.51 -9.83 1.21
N VAL A 171 -2.36 -11.14 1.05
CA VAL A 171 -3.06 -12.17 1.83
C VAL A 171 -2.04 -12.80 2.77
N VAL A 172 -2.27 -12.64 4.07
CA VAL A 172 -1.30 -12.97 5.12
C VAL A 172 -1.86 -14.07 6.01
N THR A 173 -1.21 -15.23 6.04
CA THR A 173 -1.53 -16.30 6.98
C THR A 173 -0.77 -16.07 8.27
N VAL A 174 -1.47 -16.07 9.42
CA VAL A 174 -0.86 -15.78 10.73
C VAL A 174 -1.57 -16.55 11.83
N ASP A 175 -0.83 -17.01 12.83
CA ASP A 175 -1.43 -17.61 14.02
C ASP A 175 -2.12 -16.54 14.88
N GLY A 176 -3.30 -16.86 15.41
CA GLY A 176 -4.05 -15.92 16.25
C GLY A 176 -3.30 -15.47 17.52
N ASN A 177 -2.32 -16.25 17.97
CA ASN A 177 -1.43 -15.87 19.08
C ASN A 177 -0.42 -14.77 18.67
N ASP A 178 0.00 -14.74 17.41
CA ASP A 178 0.99 -13.79 16.89
C ASP A 178 0.32 -12.59 16.20
N LEU A 179 -1.01 -12.59 16.15
CA LEU A 179 -1.82 -11.51 15.60
C LEU A 179 -1.69 -10.24 16.45
N ARG A 180 -0.93 -9.28 15.94
CA ARG A 180 -0.83 -7.89 16.42
C ARG A 180 -1.21 -6.93 15.30
N ALA A 181 -2.49 -6.94 14.96
CA ALA A 181 -2.99 -6.25 13.78
C ALA A 181 -2.80 -4.73 13.85
N GLU A 182 -2.82 -4.13 15.04
CA GLU A 182 -2.60 -2.70 15.25
C GLU A 182 -1.27 -2.20 14.65
N ARG A 183 -0.26 -3.08 14.56
CA ARG A 183 1.05 -2.77 13.99
C ARG A 183 1.02 -2.58 12.47
N LEU A 184 -0.06 -2.98 11.80
CA LEU A 184 -0.23 -2.85 10.35
C LEU A 184 -0.68 -1.45 9.92
N ALA A 185 -1.10 -0.58 10.86
CA ALA A 185 -1.58 0.76 10.56
C ALA A 185 -0.62 1.56 9.66
N VAL A 186 0.69 1.35 9.82
CA VAL A 186 1.75 2.03 9.04
C VAL A 186 1.73 1.70 7.53
N PHE A 187 1.07 0.60 7.15
CA PHE A 187 0.96 0.15 5.75
C PHE A 187 -0.39 0.50 5.13
N LEU A 188 -1.36 1.01 5.90
CA LEU A 188 -2.71 1.28 5.42
C LEU A 188 -2.83 2.69 4.82
N ASP A 189 -2.14 2.90 3.70
CA ASP A 189 -2.16 4.13 2.91
C ASP A 189 -2.37 3.82 1.42
N GLY A 190 -2.77 4.84 0.64
CA GLY A 190 -3.09 4.71 -0.78
C GLY A 190 -4.27 3.77 -1.01
N THR A 191 -4.03 2.66 -1.71
CA THR A 191 -5.03 1.63 -2.00
C THR A 191 -4.67 0.28 -1.37
N GLN A 192 -3.66 0.24 -0.48
CA GLN A 192 -3.16 -1.00 0.11
C GLN A 192 -4.28 -1.78 0.80
N LYS A 193 -4.39 -3.06 0.43
CA LYS A 193 -5.27 -4.03 1.08
C LYS A 193 -4.44 -5.09 1.78
N ILE A 194 -4.80 -5.43 3.02
CA ILE A 194 -4.18 -6.54 3.74
C ILE A 194 -5.30 -7.44 4.27
N VAL A 195 -5.35 -8.69 3.83
CA VAL A 195 -6.32 -9.69 4.33
C VAL A 195 -5.57 -10.71 5.16
N LEU A 196 -5.96 -10.86 6.42
CA LEU A 196 -5.39 -11.80 7.36
C LEU A 196 -6.21 -13.09 7.36
N VAL A 197 -5.56 -14.24 7.13
CA VAL A 197 -6.14 -15.57 7.34
C VAL A 197 -5.62 -16.08 8.68
N VAL A 198 -6.47 -16.02 9.70
CA VAL A 198 -6.06 -16.30 11.08
C VAL A 198 -6.17 -17.80 11.35
N ARG A 199 -5.06 -18.40 11.82
CA ARG A 199 -5.01 -19.81 12.23
C ARG A 199 -5.25 -19.91 13.74
N GLY A 200 -6.16 -20.81 14.13
CA GLY A 200 -6.48 -21.06 15.54
C GLY A 200 -7.20 -19.91 16.24
N ALA A 201 -7.18 -19.93 17.57
CA ALA A 201 -7.83 -18.92 18.40
C ALA A 201 -7.06 -17.59 18.35
N CYS A 202 -7.81 -16.48 18.30
CA CYS A 202 -7.27 -15.12 18.36
C CYS A 202 -8.00 -14.31 19.43
N THR A 203 -7.57 -13.07 19.62
CA THR A 203 -8.30 -12.12 20.46
C THR A 203 -9.70 -11.86 19.88
N PRO A 204 -10.68 -11.40 20.67
CA PRO A 204 -12.05 -11.29 20.19
C PRO A 204 -12.25 -10.23 19.09
N ALA A 205 -11.51 -9.12 19.11
CA ALA A 205 -11.67 -8.05 18.11
C ALA A 205 -10.31 -7.48 17.66
N PRO A 206 -9.41 -8.29 17.07
CA PRO A 206 -8.04 -7.90 16.74
C PRO A 206 -7.95 -6.66 15.84
N LEU A 207 -8.94 -6.43 14.97
CA LEU A 207 -8.93 -5.28 14.05
C LEU A 207 -9.53 -4.00 14.65
N VAL A 208 -10.07 -4.00 15.88
CA VAL A 208 -10.79 -2.84 16.43
C VAL A 208 -9.95 -1.56 16.46
N ARG A 209 -8.64 -1.71 16.68
CA ARG A 209 -7.69 -0.59 16.74
C ARG A 209 -7.34 0.02 15.39
N LEU A 210 -7.71 -0.64 14.29
CA LEU A 210 -7.54 -0.15 12.92
C LEU A 210 -8.78 0.59 12.40
N ILE A 211 -9.83 0.69 13.22
CA ILE A 211 -11.02 1.49 12.90
C ILE A 211 -10.64 2.97 12.98
N THR A 212 -10.22 3.53 11.85
CA THR A 212 -9.91 4.95 11.70
C THR A 212 -10.61 5.51 10.45
N PRO A 213 -10.83 6.84 10.39
CA PRO A 213 -11.43 7.45 9.21
C PRO A 213 -10.67 7.10 7.92
N GLY A 214 -11.41 6.74 6.86
CA GLY A 214 -10.84 6.44 5.55
C GLY A 214 -10.30 5.02 5.35
N ILE A 215 -10.21 4.20 6.41
CA ILE A 215 -9.77 2.80 6.32
C ILE A 215 -10.99 1.87 6.37
N PHE A 216 -11.14 1.02 5.36
CA PHE A 216 -12.14 -0.05 5.40
C PHE A 216 -11.64 -1.19 6.27
N VAL A 217 -12.40 -1.60 7.29
CA VAL A 217 -12.02 -2.67 8.21
C VAL A 217 -13.10 -3.73 8.22
N VAL A 218 -12.74 -4.99 8.04
CA VAL A 218 -13.69 -6.11 8.12
C VAL A 218 -13.11 -7.27 8.91
N GLN A 219 -13.87 -7.75 9.89
CA GLN A 219 -13.58 -8.97 10.61
C GLN A 219 -14.76 -9.93 10.39
N THR A 220 -14.52 -11.04 9.71
CA THR A 220 -15.59 -11.93 9.23
C THR A 220 -15.14 -13.39 9.23
N THR A 221 -16.11 -14.29 9.11
CA THR A 221 -15.91 -15.73 8.82
C THR A 221 -16.26 -16.06 7.37
N HIS A 222 -16.83 -15.12 6.61
CA HIS A 222 -17.40 -15.33 5.27
C HIS A 222 -16.70 -14.47 4.20
N GLY A 223 -16.53 -15.01 3.00
CA GLY A 223 -15.87 -14.29 1.90
C GLY A 223 -16.62 -13.08 1.34
N ALA A 224 -17.95 -13.03 1.47
CA ALA A 224 -18.77 -11.96 0.90
C ALA A 224 -18.37 -10.56 1.42
N ASP A 225 -17.94 -10.45 2.68
CA ASP A 225 -17.51 -9.15 3.22
C ASP A 225 -16.12 -8.73 2.69
N LEU A 226 -15.30 -9.67 2.19
CA LEU A 226 -14.03 -9.35 1.52
C LEU A 226 -14.26 -8.72 0.14
N GLU A 227 -15.37 -9.04 -0.53
CA GLU A 227 -15.74 -8.37 -1.79
C GLU A 227 -16.02 -6.89 -1.56
N ARG A 228 -16.62 -6.52 -0.43
CA ARG A 228 -16.81 -5.12 -0.03
C ARG A 228 -15.49 -4.40 0.22
N LEU A 229 -14.55 -5.06 0.90
CA LEU A 229 -13.18 -4.55 1.07
C LEU A 229 -12.48 -4.33 -0.27
N ALA A 230 -12.68 -5.25 -1.22
CA ALA A 230 -12.12 -5.15 -2.57
C ALA A 230 -12.80 -4.04 -3.39
N ALA A 231 -14.08 -3.75 -3.17
CA ALA A 231 -14.79 -2.68 -3.85
C ALA A 231 -14.41 -1.27 -3.35
N TRP A 232 -13.86 -1.16 -2.13
CA TRP A 232 -13.41 0.12 -1.58
C TRP A 232 -12.17 0.64 -2.32
N ASP A 233 -12.19 1.90 -2.76
CA ASP A 233 -11.09 2.52 -3.50
C ASP A 233 -9.91 2.98 -2.62
N GLY A 234 -10.06 3.01 -1.30
CA GLY A 234 -9.02 3.43 -0.34
C GLY A 234 -8.27 2.28 0.33
N PRO A 235 -7.47 2.55 1.37
CA PRO A 235 -6.78 1.49 2.11
C PRO A 235 -7.78 0.66 2.91
N GLY A 236 -7.41 -0.59 3.19
CA GLY A 236 -8.26 -1.43 4.02
C GLY A 236 -7.60 -2.70 4.52
N VAL A 237 -8.21 -3.26 5.55
CA VAL A 237 -7.74 -4.46 6.22
C VAL A 237 -8.92 -5.40 6.48
N GLY A 238 -8.74 -6.66 6.15
CA GLY A 238 -9.70 -7.73 6.39
C GLY A 238 -9.09 -8.81 7.27
N ALA A 239 -9.91 -9.53 8.04
CA ALA A 239 -9.49 -10.75 8.71
C ALA A 239 -10.56 -11.83 8.61
N LEU A 240 -10.15 -13.01 8.14
CA LEU A 240 -10.88 -14.27 8.25
C LEU A 240 -10.53 -14.89 9.61
N VAL A 241 -11.41 -14.69 10.58
CA VAL A 241 -11.23 -15.06 11.99
C VAL A 241 -12.00 -16.33 12.35
N PRO A 242 -11.67 -17.02 13.46
CA PRO A 242 -12.51 -18.09 14.01
C PRO A 242 -13.90 -17.57 14.42
N GLU A 243 -14.89 -18.48 14.50
CA GLU A 243 -16.28 -18.14 14.86
C GLU A 243 -16.44 -17.51 16.25
N THR A 244 -15.46 -17.74 17.13
CA THR A 244 -15.40 -17.20 18.49
C THR A 244 -15.03 -15.72 18.56
N ALA A 245 -14.57 -15.14 17.46
CA ALA A 245 -14.24 -13.73 17.37
C ALA A 245 -15.45 -12.90 16.94
N ALA A 246 -15.42 -11.61 17.28
CA ALA A 246 -16.39 -10.62 16.83
C ALA A 246 -16.50 -10.59 15.30
N ARG A 247 -17.67 -10.23 14.78
CA ARG A 247 -17.86 -9.96 13.36
C ARG A 247 -18.39 -8.56 13.17
N PHE A 248 -17.69 -7.78 12.36
CA PHE A 248 -18.04 -6.38 12.11
C PHE A 248 -17.44 -5.86 10.80
N VAL A 249 -18.06 -4.81 10.28
CA VAL A 249 -17.60 -4.05 9.12
C VAL A 249 -17.58 -2.57 9.48
N HIS A 250 -16.43 -1.93 9.33
CA HIS A 250 -16.29 -0.48 9.28
C HIS A 250 -16.15 -0.06 7.81
N ASP A 251 -17.16 0.62 7.30
CA ASP A 251 -17.26 1.17 5.96
C ASP A 251 -17.14 2.70 6.02
N PRO A 252 -16.02 3.29 5.57
CA PRO A 252 -15.82 4.74 5.59
C PRO A 252 -16.91 5.52 4.84
N ALA A 253 -17.58 4.91 3.87
CA ALA A 253 -18.66 5.51 3.09
C ALA A 253 -20.05 5.37 3.75
N GLY A 254 -20.17 4.63 4.87
CA GLY A 254 -21.44 4.29 5.51
C GLY A 254 -22.19 5.44 6.22
N GLY A 255 -21.62 6.65 6.26
CA GLY A 255 -22.26 7.81 6.90
C GLY A 255 -21.28 8.94 7.23
N SER A 256 -21.78 10.02 7.86
CA SER A 256 -20.94 11.11 8.37
C SER A 256 -20.38 10.81 9.75
N GLU A 257 -21.15 10.08 10.56
CA GLU A 257 -20.82 9.77 11.96
C GLU A 257 -20.14 8.39 12.12
N PRO A 258 -19.24 8.20 13.10
CA PRO A 258 -18.54 6.94 13.33
C PRO A 258 -19.46 5.71 13.52
N TRP A 259 -20.54 5.87 14.28
CA TRP A 259 -21.48 4.79 14.58
C TRP A 259 -22.37 4.40 13.39
N GLN A 260 -22.47 5.24 12.36
CA GLN A 260 -23.15 4.91 11.09
C GLN A 260 -22.25 4.10 10.16
N ARG A 261 -20.93 4.27 10.29
CA ARG A 261 -19.91 3.58 9.48
C ARG A 261 -19.59 2.19 10.00
N LEU A 262 -19.97 1.85 11.23
CA LEU A 262 -19.64 0.58 11.87
C LEU A 262 -20.90 -0.27 12.07
N ALA A 263 -20.91 -1.46 11.46
CA ALA A 263 -21.94 -2.48 11.65
C ALA A 263 -21.33 -3.70 12.36
N VAL A 264 -21.84 -4.04 13.54
CA VAL A 264 -21.43 -5.24 14.29
C VAL A 264 -22.52 -6.30 14.11
N THR A 265 -22.15 -7.45 13.54
CA THR A 265 -23.08 -8.56 13.26
C THR A 265 -22.99 -9.67 14.31
N HIS A 266 -21.87 -9.76 15.02
CA HIS A 266 -21.71 -10.71 16.12
C HIS A 266 -20.76 -10.19 17.19
N MET A 267 -21.19 -10.29 18.45
CA MET A 267 -20.37 -10.14 19.64
C MET A 267 -20.23 -11.48 20.34
N PRO A 268 -19.01 -11.91 20.70
CA PRO A 268 -18.85 -13.10 21.50
C PRO A 268 -19.32 -12.84 22.93
N ASP A 269 -20.27 -13.65 23.41
CA ASP A 269 -20.84 -13.54 24.75
C ASP A 269 -19.93 -14.15 25.83
N GLU A 270 -19.06 -15.08 25.43
CA GLU A 270 -18.19 -15.80 26.34
C GLU A 270 -16.93 -14.98 26.65
N LYS A 271 -16.76 -14.59 27.92
CA LYS A 271 -15.53 -13.94 28.38
C LYS A 271 -14.37 -14.92 28.26
N THR A 272 -13.40 -14.63 27.40
CA THR A 272 -12.17 -15.41 27.27
C THR A 272 -11.46 -15.47 28.62
N ARG A 273 -11.27 -16.69 29.14
CA ARG A 273 -10.64 -16.92 30.46
C ARG A 273 -9.13 -17.09 30.38
N HIS A 274 -8.59 -17.21 29.16
CA HIS A 274 -7.18 -17.52 28.90
C HIS A 274 -6.50 -16.39 28.14
N THR A 275 -5.21 -16.23 28.38
CA THR A 275 -4.35 -15.29 27.65
C THR A 275 -4.18 -15.78 26.22
N ILE A 276 -4.41 -14.89 25.25
CA ILE A 276 -4.18 -15.15 23.83
C ILE A 276 -3.31 -14.01 23.31
N GLY A 277 -2.21 -14.35 22.65
CA GLY A 277 -1.28 -13.36 22.11
C GLY A 277 -0.77 -12.39 23.16
N GLY A 278 -0.37 -12.89 24.32
CA GLY A 278 0.12 -12.06 25.42
C GLY A 278 -0.90 -11.06 25.99
N LEU A 279 -2.14 -11.03 25.50
CA LEU A 279 -3.21 -10.19 26.05
C LEU A 279 -3.98 -10.95 27.12
N SER A 280 -4.05 -10.33 28.29
CA SER A 280 -4.90 -10.80 29.39
C SER A 280 -6.39 -10.79 29.01
N ALA A 281 -7.19 -11.58 29.72
CA ALA A 281 -8.65 -11.57 29.59
C ALA A 281 -9.25 -10.15 29.73
N PHE A 282 -8.68 -9.33 30.60
CA PHE A 282 -9.09 -7.94 30.77
C PHE A 282 -8.84 -7.11 29.50
N GLN A 283 -7.62 -7.19 28.94
CA GLN A 283 -7.28 -6.47 27.70
C GLN A 283 -8.12 -6.94 26.51
N GLN A 284 -8.43 -8.23 26.42
CA GLN A 284 -9.36 -8.77 25.42
C GLN A 284 -10.78 -8.21 25.61
N GLY A 285 -11.22 -8.04 26.86
CA GLY A 285 -12.50 -7.39 27.19
C GLY A 285 -12.53 -5.91 26.80
N GLU A 286 -11.42 -5.19 26.96
CA GLU A 286 -11.29 -3.80 26.52
C GLU A 286 -11.42 -3.65 25.00
N GLU A 287 -10.93 -4.60 24.20
CA GLU A 287 -11.14 -4.60 22.74
C GLU A 287 -12.63 -4.68 22.38
N LEU A 288 -13.38 -5.57 23.05
CA LEU A 288 -14.82 -5.71 22.85
C LEU A 288 -15.59 -4.47 23.35
N ALA A 289 -15.16 -3.89 24.47
CA ALA A 289 -15.74 -2.67 24.99
C ALA A 289 -15.52 -1.48 24.04
N GLN A 290 -14.32 -1.36 23.46
CA GLN A 290 -14.01 -0.37 22.44
C GLN A 290 -14.90 -0.54 21.21
N LEU A 291 -15.03 -1.76 20.69
CA LEU A 291 -15.88 -2.04 19.53
C LEU A 291 -17.35 -1.69 19.80
N SER A 292 -17.85 -2.05 20.99
CA SER A 292 -19.20 -1.71 21.44
C SER A 292 -19.42 -0.21 21.57
N ALA A 293 -18.42 0.52 22.09
CA ALA A 293 -18.49 1.97 22.24
C ALA A 293 -18.52 2.69 20.87
N LEU A 294 -17.71 2.24 19.91
CA LEU A 294 -17.69 2.80 18.56
C LEU A 294 -19.00 2.57 17.79
N ALA A 295 -19.67 1.44 18.02
CA ALA A 295 -20.93 1.10 17.37
C ALA A 295 -22.15 1.82 17.98
N ARG A 296 -22.00 2.41 19.18
CA ARG A 296 -23.12 3.00 19.92
C ARG A 296 -23.45 4.40 19.40
N LYS A 297 -24.71 4.63 19.02
CA LYS A 297 -25.26 5.98 18.80
C LYS A 297 -25.10 6.80 20.09
N PRO A 298 -24.44 7.98 20.05
CA PRO A 298 -24.46 8.90 21.18
C PRO A 298 -25.90 9.31 21.53
N PRO A 299 -26.25 9.44 22.82
CA PRO A 299 -27.56 9.95 23.20
C PRO A 299 -27.78 11.33 22.56
N GLU A 300 -28.97 11.56 21.99
CA GLU A 300 -29.33 12.88 21.44
C GLU A 300 -29.27 13.91 22.58
N ALA A 301 -28.53 15.01 22.35
CA ALA A 301 -28.47 16.09 23.31
C ALA A 301 -29.89 16.63 23.53
N PRO A 302 -30.33 16.83 24.79
CA PRO A 302 -31.65 17.38 25.05
C PRO A 302 -31.78 18.74 24.37
N ALA A 303 -32.89 18.96 23.66
CA ALA A 303 -33.15 20.16 22.86
C ALA A 303 -32.92 21.49 23.61
N ALA A 304 -33.03 21.48 24.94
CA ALA A 304 -32.75 22.62 25.80
C ALA A 304 -31.26 23.07 25.78
N ALA A 305 -30.31 22.16 25.61
CA ALA A 305 -28.89 22.49 25.53
C ALA A 305 -28.51 23.09 24.16
N ALA A 306 -29.16 22.62 23.08
CA ALA A 306 -29.00 23.19 21.74
C ALA A 306 -29.61 24.61 21.65
N ALA A 307 -30.75 24.85 22.31
CA ALA A 307 -31.35 26.18 22.40
C ALA A 307 -30.51 27.14 23.27
N ALA A 308 -29.90 26.65 24.36
CA ALA A 308 -28.98 27.45 25.19
C ALA A 308 -27.67 27.79 24.47
N ALA A 309 -27.11 26.86 23.67
CA ALA A 309 -25.94 27.12 22.84
C ALA A 309 -26.25 28.10 21.69
N ALA A 310 -27.42 28.00 21.06
CA ALA A 310 -27.87 28.95 20.04
C ALA A 310 -28.10 30.35 20.63
N ALA A 311 -28.65 30.45 21.84
CA ALA A 311 -28.87 31.72 22.54
C ALA A 311 -27.59 32.36 23.12
N ALA A 312 -26.50 31.59 23.31
CA ALA A 312 -25.20 32.09 23.74
C ALA A 312 -24.32 32.62 22.58
N THR A 313 -24.80 32.54 21.34
CA THR A 313 -24.07 33.06 20.17
C THR A 313 -24.24 34.58 20.08
N VAL A 314 -23.50 35.32 20.91
CA VAL A 314 -23.17 36.71 20.60
C VAL A 314 -22.26 36.67 19.35
N PRO A 315 -22.52 37.45 18.29
CA PRO A 315 -21.64 37.45 17.13
C PRO A 315 -20.28 38.00 17.57
N ALA A 316 -19.28 37.12 17.61
CA ALA A 316 -17.90 37.54 17.79
C ALA A 316 -17.49 38.39 16.58
N PRO A 317 -16.77 39.51 16.78
CA PRO A 317 -16.24 40.28 15.66
C PRO A 317 -15.31 39.39 14.82
N PRO A 318 -15.17 39.67 13.51
CA PRO A 318 -14.38 38.84 12.62
C PRO A 318 -12.91 38.83 13.08
N THR A 319 -12.51 37.75 13.77
CA THR A 319 -11.12 37.53 14.14
C THR A 319 -10.33 37.15 12.90
N ASP A 320 -9.29 37.94 12.61
CA ASP A 320 -8.36 37.74 11.51
C ASP A 320 -7.75 36.32 11.58
N PRO A 321 -7.60 35.59 10.47
CA PRO A 321 -6.90 34.30 10.45
C PRO A 321 -5.52 34.32 11.13
N VAL A 322 -4.83 35.49 11.15
CA VAL A 322 -3.58 35.67 11.89
C VAL A 322 -3.78 35.57 13.40
N ASP A 323 -4.88 36.08 13.94
CA ASP A 323 -5.20 36.02 15.38
C ASP A 323 -5.51 34.60 15.83
N LYS A 324 -6.13 33.78 14.95
CA LYS A 324 -6.36 32.35 15.22
C LYS A 324 -5.06 31.56 15.26
N LEU A 325 -4.12 31.87 14.36
CA LEU A 325 -2.80 31.24 14.36
C LEU A 325 -2.00 31.65 15.61
N ALA A 326 -2.05 32.93 15.98
CA ALA A 326 -1.37 33.45 17.17
C ALA A 326 -1.94 32.83 18.47
N ALA A 327 -3.26 32.74 18.60
CA ALA A 327 -3.91 32.11 19.74
C ALA A 327 -3.59 30.60 19.84
N TRP A 328 -3.51 29.91 18.69
CA TRP A 328 -3.12 28.52 18.66
C TRP A 328 -1.65 28.32 19.06
N LEU A 329 -0.73 29.15 18.55
CA LEU A 329 0.68 29.10 18.91
C LEU A 329 0.93 29.40 20.39
N LEU A 330 0.20 30.36 20.96
CA LEU A 330 0.25 30.67 22.40
C LEU A 330 -0.33 29.54 23.25
N SER A 331 -1.34 28.82 22.77
CA SER A 331 -1.89 27.64 23.48
C SER A 331 -0.95 26.43 23.48
N GLN A 332 -0.01 26.38 22.53
CA GLN A 332 0.99 25.31 22.41
C GLN A 332 2.31 25.65 23.13
N THR A 333 2.50 26.91 23.54
CA THR A 333 3.67 27.34 24.28
C THR A 333 3.31 27.51 25.75
N ASP A 334 3.61 26.48 26.54
CA ASP A 334 3.53 26.59 28.00
C ASP A 334 4.64 27.54 28.48
N LEU A 335 4.28 28.80 28.70
CA LEU A 335 5.16 29.82 29.27
C LEU A 335 5.07 29.87 30.79
N SER A 336 4.50 28.85 31.45
CA SER A 336 4.55 28.73 32.91
C SER A 336 5.95 28.27 33.37
N GLY A 337 6.94 29.15 33.22
CA GLY A 337 8.33 28.86 33.59
C GLY A 337 9.35 29.96 33.34
N VAL A 338 8.98 31.23 33.20
CA VAL A 338 9.92 32.36 33.29
C VAL A 338 9.26 33.51 34.06
N GLU A 339 9.82 33.73 35.26
CA GLU A 339 9.54 34.72 36.33
C GLU A 339 8.29 34.53 37.21
#